data_AF-A0A3Z7J9N8-F1
#
_entry.id   AF-A0A3Z7J9N8-F1
#
_cell.length_a   1.000
_cell.length_b   1.000
_cell.length_c   1.000
_cell.angle_alpha   90.00
_cell.angle_beta   90.00
_cell.angle_gamma   90.00
#
_symmetry.space_group_name_H-M   'P 1'
#
loop_
_entity.id
_entity.type
_entity.pdbx_description
1 polymer ?
#
loop_
_entity_poly.entity_id
_entity_poly.type
_entity_poly.pdbx_seq_one_letter_code
_entity_poly.pdbx_strand_id
1 'polypeptide(L)'
;MLVFIISWWMPLFIDRYFFFSSLSIPPLLAVLLTRAKKAVCGFWFILFTLLFGYGSYHNNPEHIDEFKPLVNYINTRHQPNDAVVVSKMFDYLSYVYYNKRDYRTFLYTPPNAHGTSGRPNAYGFGSLFYAQADQTYIDTLTTLSKSYHRVWLVSGGNFSQDYPLPSEWQNIAKFRSGRFQVQLFVIPTQQARQMQ
;
A
#
# COMPACT_ATOMS: atom_id res chain seq x y z
N MET A 1 -19.56 7.09 26.43
CA MET A 1 -20.92 7.57 26.09
C MET A 1 -20.89 8.80 25.19
N LEU A 2 -20.16 9.86 25.53
CA LEU A 2 -20.06 11.08 24.70
C LEU A 2 -19.47 10.81 23.30
N VAL A 3 -18.38 10.04 23.22
CA VAL A 3 -17.78 9.58 21.95
C VAL A 3 -18.74 8.72 21.11
N PHE A 4 -19.59 7.92 21.76
CA PHE A 4 -20.58 7.07 21.09
C PHE A 4 -21.70 7.90 20.45
N ILE A 5 -22.16 8.95 21.14
CA ILE A 5 -23.19 9.88 20.63
C ILE A 5 -22.64 10.70 19.45
N ILE A 6 -21.40 11.17 19.53
CA ILE A 6 -20.75 11.92 18.43
C ILE A 6 -20.53 11.02 17.20
N SER A 7 -20.28 9.71 17.40
CA SER A 7 -20.07 8.76 16.32
C SER A 7 -21.29 8.52 15.42
N TRP A 8 -22.49 8.97 15.81
CA TRP A 8 -23.67 8.93 14.94
C TRP A 8 -23.66 10.04 13.87
N TRP A 9 -22.91 11.12 14.09
CA TRP A 9 -22.82 12.27 13.18
C TRP A 9 -21.55 12.27 12.31
N MET A 10 -20.47 11.65 12.80
CA MET A 10 -19.27 11.40 12.02
C MET A 10 -18.89 9.92 12.17
N PRO A 11 -18.59 9.19 11.08
CA PRO A 11 -18.09 7.84 11.18
C PRO A 11 -16.67 7.88 11.80
N LEU A 12 -16.61 7.93 13.13
CA LEU A 12 -15.38 7.84 13.91
C LEU A 12 -14.85 6.40 13.95
N PHE A 13 -15.72 5.43 13.62
CA PHE A 13 -15.33 4.04 13.43
C PHE A 13 -14.60 3.88 12.11
N ILE A 14 -13.27 3.86 12.17
CA ILE A 14 -12.46 3.22 11.12
C ILE A 14 -12.91 1.75 11.09
N ASP A 15 -13.23 1.21 9.91
CA ASP A 15 -13.77 -0.15 9.72
C ASP A 15 -13.03 -1.23 10.55
N ARG A 16 -11.71 -1.07 10.74
CA ARG A 16 -10.88 -1.95 11.56
C ARG A 16 -11.32 -2.05 13.03
N TYR A 17 -11.81 -0.96 13.63
CA TYR A 17 -12.19 -0.92 15.05
C TYR A 17 -13.59 -1.45 15.29
N PHE A 18 -14.47 -1.32 14.29
CA PHE A 18 -15.78 -1.97 14.33
C PHE A 18 -15.62 -3.50 14.36
N PHE A 19 -14.66 -4.05 13.61
CA PHE A 19 -14.33 -5.48 13.67
C PHE A 19 -13.95 -5.95 15.07
N PHE A 20 -13.11 -5.18 15.80
CA PHE A 20 -12.75 -5.53 17.17
C PHE A 20 -13.96 -5.51 18.13
N SER A 21 -14.88 -4.56 17.94
CA SER A 21 -16.10 -4.45 18.75
C SER A 21 -17.16 -5.49 18.35
N SER A 22 -17.17 -5.93 17.10
CA SER A 22 -18.11 -6.93 16.61
C SER A 22 -17.80 -8.33 17.16
N LEU A 23 -16.55 -8.62 17.52
CA LEU A 23 -16.16 -9.87 18.20
C LEU A 23 -16.90 -10.09 19.53
N SER A 24 -17.29 -9.01 20.22
CA SER A 24 -18.09 -9.08 21.46
C SER A 24 -19.59 -9.30 21.21
N ILE A 25 -20.09 -9.12 19.99
CA ILE A 25 -21.51 -9.23 19.65
C ILE A 25 -22.02 -10.69 19.72
N PRO A 26 -21.33 -11.70 19.13
CA PRO A 26 -21.74 -13.11 19.23
C PRO A 26 -21.92 -13.65 20.66
N PRO A 27 -20.97 -13.45 21.60
CA PRO A 27 -21.14 -13.96 22.97
C PRO A 27 -22.27 -13.24 23.73
N LEU A 28 -22.46 -11.92 23.54
CA LEU A 28 -23.57 -11.19 24.16
C LEU A 28 -24.94 -11.67 23.63
N LEU A 29 -25.04 -11.90 22.32
CA LEU A 29 -26.22 -12.48 21.69
C LEU A 29 -26.49 -13.90 22.19
N ALA A 30 -25.46 -14.73 22.35
CA ALA A 30 -25.60 -16.08 22.89
C ALA A 30 -26.19 -16.05 24.32
N VAL A 31 -25.70 -15.16 25.19
CA VAL A 31 -26.24 -15.01 26.55
C VAL A 31 -27.71 -14.54 26.51
N LEU A 32 -28.05 -13.58 25.65
CA LEU A 32 -29.44 -13.13 25.48
C LEU A 32 -30.36 -14.27 25.01
N LEU A 33 -29.89 -15.11 24.08
CA LEU A 33 -30.63 -16.26 23.58
C LEU A 33 -30.85 -17.34 24.63
N THR A 34 -29.86 -17.61 25.50
CA THR A 34 -30.05 -18.58 26.61
C THR A 34 -31.13 -18.15 27.60
N ARG A 35 -31.41 -16.84 27.71
CA ARG A 35 -32.49 -16.31 28.54
C ARG A 35 -33.85 -16.30 27.82
N ALA A 36 -33.86 -16.36 26.49
CA ALA A 36 -35.07 -16.41 25.68
C ALA A 36 -35.62 -17.84 25.61
N LYS A 37 -36.60 -18.17 26.46
CA LYS A 37 -37.21 -19.52 26.57
C LYS A 37 -38.05 -19.98 25.36
N LYS A 38 -37.93 -19.35 24.19
CA LYS A 38 -38.79 -19.62 23.02
C LYS A 38 -37.97 -20.16 21.85
N ALA A 39 -38.32 -21.35 21.37
CA ALA A 39 -37.72 -21.99 20.18
C ALA A 39 -37.74 -21.07 18.94
N VAL A 40 -38.75 -20.20 18.84
CA VAL A 40 -38.88 -19.17 17.81
C VAL A 40 -37.66 -18.22 17.78
N CYS A 41 -37.11 -17.87 18.94
CA CYS A 41 -35.95 -16.97 19.04
C CYS A 41 -34.67 -17.62 18.49
N GLY A 42 -34.47 -18.92 18.74
CA GLY A 42 -33.37 -19.69 18.16
C GLY A 42 -33.47 -19.81 16.64
N PHE A 43 -34.68 -20.03 16.11
CA PHE A 43 -34.92 -20.11 14.67
C PHE A 43 -34.55 -18.79 13.95
N TRP A 44 -35.01 -17.65 14.47
CA TRP A 44 -34.68 -16.34 13.89
C TRP A 44 -33.18 -16.03 13.96
N PHE A 45 -32.49 -16.46 15.02
CA PHE A 45 -31.05 -16.30 15.12
C PHE A 45 -30.28 -17.12 14.09
N ILE A 46 -30.64 -18.40 13.92
CA ILE A 46 -30.05 -19.25 12.89
C ILE A 46 -30.27 -18.65 11.50
N LEU A 47 -31.50 -18.21 11.21
CA LEU A 47 -31.83 -17.55 9.95
C LEU A 47 -31.01 -16.26 9.74
N PHE A 48 -30.87 -15.43 10.76
CA PHE A 48 -30.04 -14.22 10.71
C PHE A 48 -28.57 -14.55 10.43
N THR A 49 -27.99 -15.54 11.13
CA THR A 49 -26.59 -15.94 10.91
C THR A 49 -26.36 -16.53 9.52
N LEU A 50 -27.32 -17.29 8.98
CA LEU A 50 -27.26 -17.83 7.63
C LEU A 50 -27.33 -16.72 6.58
N LEU A 51 -28.27 -15.78 6.72
CA LEU A 51 -28.39 -14.65 5.80
C LEU A 51 -27.18 -13.72 5.86
N PHE A 52 -26.69 -13.42 7.07
CA PHE A 52 -25.50 -12.59 7.27
C PHE A 52 -24.25 -13.28 6.73
N GLY A 53 -24.06 -14.57 7.01
CA GLY A 53 -22.96 -15.36 6.48
C GLY A 53 -22.99 -15.48 4.96
N TYR A 54 -24.17 -15.73 4.39
CA TYR A 54 -24.37 -15.77 2.94
C TYR A 54 -24.07 -14.43 2.27
N GLY A 55 -24.58 -13.34 2.85
CA GLY A 55 -24.31 -11.98 2.39
C GLY A 55 -22.83 -11.65 2.49
N SER A 56 -22.16 -11.98 3.60
CA SER A 56 -20.74 -11.75 3.78
C SER A 56 -19.89 -12.58 2.81
N TYR A 57 -20.26 -13.84 2.56
CA TYR A 57 -19.58 -14.71 1.59
C TYR A 57 -19.65 -14.14 0.16
N HIS A 58 -20.84 -13.70 -0.29
CA HIS A 58 -21.01 -13.13 -1.63
C HIS A 58 -20.51 -11.70 -1.78
N ASN A 59 -20.41 -10.93 -0.69
CA ASN A 59 -19.97 -9.54 -0.71
C ASN A 59 -18.43 -9.40 -0.58
N ASN A 60 -17.70 -10.51 -0.52
CA ASN A 60 -16.25 -10.54 -0.68
C ASN A 60 -15.93 -11.00 -2.11
N PRO A 61 -15.94 -10.09 -3.11
CA PRO A 61 -15.38 -10.46 -4.41
C PRO A 61 -13.96 -10.97 -4.19
N GLU A 62 -13.58 -12.01 -4.93
CA GLU A 62 -12.20 -12.49 -4.96
C GLU A 62 -11.32 -11.27 -5.24
N HIS A 63 -10.58 -10.82 -4.22
CA HIS A 63 -9.74 -9.63 -4.36
C HIS A 63 -8.63 -10.04 -5.30
N ILE A 64 -8.77 -9.67 -6.57
CA ILE A 64 -7.69 -9.76 -7.54
C ILE A 64 -6.56 -8.93 -6.95
N ASP A 65 -5.45 -9.56 -6.61
CA ASP A 65 -4.28 -8.84 -6.16
C ASP A 65 -3.73 -8.05 -7.35
N GLU A 66 -4.15 -6.81 -7.49
CA GLU A 66 -3.76 -5.91 -8.57
C GLU A 66 -2.28 -5.50 -8.47
N PHE A 67 -1.63 -5.69 -7.32
CA PHE A 67 -0.22 -5.35 -7.16
C PHE A 67 0.69 -6.43 -7.77
N LYS A 68 0.30 -7.71 -7.64
CA LYS A 68 1.07 -8.85 -8.15
C LYS A 68 1.34 -8.79 -9.67
N PRO A 69 0.37 -8.50 -10.57
CA PRO A 69 0.64 -8.31 -11.99
C PRO A 69 1.63 -7.18 -12.28
N LEU A 70 1.57 -6.08 -11.51
CA LEU A 70 2.50 -4.96 -11.66
C LEU A 70 3.93 -5.37 -11.31
N VAL A 71 4.14 -6.09 -10.22
CA VAL A 71 5.49 -6.56 -9.86
C VAL A 71 5.99 -7.60 -10.86
N ASN A 72 5.11 -8.48 -11.35
CA ASN A 72 5.45 -9.43 -12.41
C ASN A 72 5.85 -8.74 -13.73
N TYR A 73 5.19 -7.62 -14.07
CA TYR A 73 5.54 -6.81 -15.25
C TYR A 73 6.99 -6.30 -15.18
N ILE A 74 7.45 -5.90 -13.99
CA ILE A 74 8.82 -5.44 -13.76
C ILE A 74 9.79 -6.63 -13.74
N ASN A 75 9.47 -7.70 -12.98
CA ASN A 75 10.33 -8.89 -12.87
C ASN A 75 10.69 -9.52 -14.23
N THR A 76 9.80 -9.39 -15.22
CA THR A 76 9.99 -9.91 -16.60
C THR A 76 10.80 -8.99 -17.51
N ARG A 77 10.92 -7.70 -17.17
CA ARG A 77 11.58 -6.67 -18.02
C ARG A 77 12.79 -5.99 -17.34
N HIS A 78 13.01 -6.29 -16.07
CA HIS A 78 14.13 -5.79 -15.30
C HIS A 78 15.45 -6.23 -15.94
N GLN A 79 16.38 -5.29 -16.06
CA GLN A 79 17.74 -5.52 -16.55
C GLN A 79 18.75 -5.28 -15.44
N PRO A 80 19.95 -5.90 -15.49
CA PRO A 80 21.04 -5.51 -14.61
C PRO A 80 21.27 -3.99 -14.68
N ASN A 81 21.48 -3.37 -13.52
CA ASN A 81 21.63 -1.92 -13.37
C ASN A 81 20.36 -1.07 -13.60
N ASP A 82 19.18 -1.68 -13.57
CA ASP A 82 17.93 -0.97 -13.30
C ASP A 82 17.82 -0.67 -11.79
N ALA A 83 17.24 0.47 -11.43
CA ALA A 83 16.76 0.71 -10.07
C ALA A 83 15.23 0.63 -10.02
N VAL A 84 14.68 0.19 -8.89
CA VAL A 84 13.25 0.25 -8.62
C VAL A 84 12.98 1.13 -7.41
N VAL A 85 12.03 2.05 -7.56
CA VAL A 85 11.62 2.99 -6.53
C VAL A 85 10.11 2.87 -6.32
N VAL A 86 9.69 2.86 -5.07
CA VAL A 86 8.28 2.81 -4.68
C VAL A 86 7.92 4.05 -3.85
N SER A 87 6.75 4.65 -4.10
CA SER A 87 6.39 5.94 -3.50
C SER A 87 5.82 5.85 -2.10
N LYS A 88 5.20 4.72 -1.74
CA LYS A 88 4.49 4.54 -0.47
C LYS A 88 5.02 3.33 0.29
N MET A 89 5.12 3.46 1.61
CA MET A 89 5.69 2.45 2.50
C MET A 89 4.98 1.09 2.43
N PHE A 90 3.63 1.06 2.43
CA PHE A 90 2.90 -0.21 2.34
C PHE A 90 3.03 -0.85 0.96
N ASP A 91 3.06 -0.03 -0.10
CA ASP A 91 3.29 -0.51 -1.46
C ASP A 91 4.74 -1.05 -1.60
N TYR A 92 5.71 -0.47 -0.88
CA TYR A 92 7.09 -0.97 -0.80
C TYR A 92 7.16 -2.35 -0.15
N LEU A 93 6.48 -2.55 0.99
CA LEU A 93 6.43 -3.86 1.65
C LEU A 93 5.80 -4.92 0.74
N SER A 94 4.71 -4.58 0.05
CA SER A 94 4.09 -5.44 -0.96
C SER A 94 5.03 -5.72 -2.13
N TYR A 95 5.82 -4.73 -2.55
CA TYR A 95 6.81 -4.90 -3.60
C TYR A 95 7.89 -5.89 -3.20
N VAL A 96 8.49 -5.70 -2.04
CA VAL A 96 9.52 -6.61 -1.51
C VAL A 96 8.97 -8.04 -1.41
N TYR A 97 7.73 -8.20 -0.98
CA TYR A 97 7.08 -9.51 -0.90
C TYR A 97 6.91 -10.20 -2.27
N TYR A 98 6.53 -9.45 -3.31
CA TYR A 98 6.28 -10.02 -4.65
C TYR A 98 7.51 -10.03 -5.57
N ASN A 99 8.57 -9.31 -5.21
CA ASN A 99 9.80 -9.28 -5.98
C ASN A 99 10.45 -10.66 -5.95
N LYS A 100 10.78 -11.21 -7.12
CA LYS A 100 11.42 -12.52 -7.28
C LYS A 100 12.89 -12.41 -7.70
N ARG A 101 13.44 -11.20 -7.65
CA ARG A 101 14.77 -10.87 -8.16
C ARG A 101 15.60 -10.27 -7.04
N ASP A 102 16.89 -10.60 -7.01
CA ASP A 102 17.83 -10.17 -5.97
C ASP A 102 18.40 -8.77 -6.20
N TYR A 103 17.60 -7.84 -6.71
CA TYR A 103 17.98 -6.43 -6.80
C TYR A 103 17.38 -5.62 -5.66
N ARG A 104 18.04 -4.50 -5.35
CA ARG A 104 17.62 -3.57 -4.31
C ARG A 104 16.44 -2.72 -4.80
N THR A 105 15.41 -2.62 -3.97
CA THR A 105 14.31 -1.68 -4.14
C THR A 105 14.45 -0.53 -3.14
N PHE A 106 14.18 0.68 -3.60
CA PHE A 106 14.21 1.90 -2.80
C PHE A 106 12.79 2.39 -2.47
N LEU A 107 12.65 3.01 -1.31
CA LEU A 107 11.45 3.72 -0.88
C LEU A 107 11.71 5.22 -1.00
N TYR A 108 10.88 5.91 -1.78
CA TYR A 108 10.99 7.35 -1.98
C TYR A 108 10.43 8.12 -0.78
N THR A 109 11.25 8.96 -0.17
CA THR A 109 10.92 9.76 1.02
C THR A 109 11.34 11.22 0.83
N PRO A 110 10.68 11.96 -0.07
CA PRO A 110 11.06 13.34 -0.34
C PRO A 110 10.95 14.20 0.93
N PRO A 111 11.81 15.22 1.08
CA PRO A 111 11.65 16.20 2.16
C PRO A 111 10.25 16.81 2.14
N ASN A 112 9.71 17.10 3.32
CA ASN A 112 8.45 17.82 3.46
C ASN A 112 8.59 19.24 2.88
N ALA A 113 7.47 19.91 2.61
CA ALA A 113 7.45 21.28 2.07
C ALA A 113 8.28 22.29 2.88
N HIS A 114 8.44 22.07 4.19
CA HIS A 114 9.24 22.89 5.10
C HIS A 114 10.72 22.45 5.22
N GLY A 115 11.18 21.51 4.38
CA GLY A 115 12.55 21.02 4.34
C GLY A 115 12.91 19.95 5.37
N THR A 116 11.98 19.53 6.22
CA THR A 116 12.20 18.44 7.18
C THR A 116 12.19 17.08 6.48
N SER A 117 12.85 16.07 7.06
CA SER A 117 12.90 14.73 6.48
C SER A 117 11.50 14.13 6.28
N GLY A 118 11.25 13.54 5.12
CA GLY A 118 10.06 12.73 4.86
C GLY A 118 10.20 11.27 5.28
N ARG A 119 11.37 10.88 5.83
CA ARG A 119 11.61 9.51 6.27
C ARG A 119 10.76 9.18 7.50
N PRO A 120 10.16 7.98 7.57
CA PRO A 120 9.54 7.48 8.80
C PRO A 120 10.54 7.49 9.97
N ASN A 121 10.06 7.85 11.16
CA ASN A 121 10.85 7.80 12.39
C ASN A 121 10.96 6.37 12.93
N ALA A 122 11.67 6.18 14.04
CA ALA A 122 11.86 4.87 14.67
C ALA A 122 10.60 4.31 15.38
N TYR A 123 9.43 4.95 15.25
CA TYR A 123 8.20 4.57 15.93
C TYR A 123 7.18 3.95 14.97
N GLY A 124 6.36 3.03 15.49
CA GLY A 124 5.34 2.33 14.70
C GLY A 124 5.94 1.58 13.50
N PHE A 125 5.31 1.71 12.33
CA PHE A 125 5.78 1.05 11.11
C PHE A 125 7.16 1.52 10.62
N GLY A 126 7.61 2.72 10.99
CA GLY A 126 8.94 3.20 10.60
C GLY A 126 10.09 2.42 11.26
N SER A 127 9.82 1.77 12.39
CA SER A 127 10.78 0.86 13.05
C SER A 127 11.23 -0.30 12.16
N LEU A 128 10.39 -0.72 11.20
CA LEU A 128 10.69 -1.82 10.26
C LEU A 128 11.90 -1.55 9.37
N PHE A 129 12.26 -0.28 9.18
CA PHE A 129 13.32 0.14 8.28
C PHE A 129 14.48 0.82 9.00
N TYR A 130 14.36 1.05 10.32
CA TYR A 130 15.29 1.91 11.05
C TYR A 130 16.75 1.42 10.96
N ALA A 131 16.97 0.10 11.05
CA ALA A 131 18.30 -0.48 10.96
C ALA A 131 18.93 -0.43 9.56
N GLN A 132 18.11 -0.25 8.50
CA GLN A 132 18.56 -0.22 7.10
C GLN A 132 18.17 1.09 6.40
N ALA A 133 17.91 2.15 7.18
CA ALA A 133 17.35 3.40 6.67
C ALA A 133 18.16 3.99 5.51
N ASP A 134 19.50 3.99 5.63
CA ASP A 134 20.40 4.53 4.61
C ASP A 134 20.46 3.69 3.32
N GLN A 135 19.98 2.46 3.38
CA GLN A 135 19.96 1.53 2.25
C GLN A 135 18.57 1.44 1.60
N THR A 136 17.53 1.75 2.37
CA THR A 136 16.12 1.66 1.93
C THR A 136 15.63 2.98 1.35
N TYR A 137 15.97 4.11 1.97
CA TYR A 137 15.36 5.40 1.64
C TYR A 137 16.14 6.17 0.58
N ILE A 138 15.40 6.81 -0.33
CA ILE A 138 15.95 7.84 -1.21
C ILE A 138 15.11 9.11 -1.11
N ASP A 139 15.76 10.24 -0.87
CA ASP A 139 15.06 11.50 -0.66
C ASP A 139 14.90 12.29 -1.96
N THR A 140 15.77 12.05 -2.95
CA THR A 140 15.74 12.74 -4.25
C THR A 140 16.04 11.78 -5.40
N LEU A 141 15.22 11.82 -6.46
CA LEU A 141 15.39 10.94 -7.63
C LEU A 141 16.70 11.18 -8.39
N THR A 142 17.25 12.39 -8.32
CA THR A 142 18.50 12.76 -9.00
C THR A 142 19.73 12.02 -8.46
N THR A 143 19.68 11.48 -7.23
CA THR A 143 20.76 10.64 -6.69
C THR A 143 20.93 9.35 -7.48
N LEU A 144 19.85 8.79 -8.03
CA LEU A 144 19.88 7.58 -8.84
C LEU A 144 20.60 7.79 -10.17
N SER A 145 20.57 9.01 -10.71
CA SER A 145 21.23 9.36 -11.98
C SER A 145 22.74 9.20 -11.98
N LYS A 146 23.36 9.04 -10.81
CA LYS A 146 24.81 8.82 -10.69
C LYS A 146 25.20 7.36 -10.93
N SER A 147 24.28 6.42 -10.77
CA SER A 147 24.61 4.99 -10.69
C SER A 147 23.74 4.12 -11.58
N TYR A 148 22.54 4.59 -11.96
CA TYR A 148 21.58 3.83 -12.74
C TYR A 148 21.27 4.52 -14.07
N HIS A 149 21.08 3.72 -15.12
CA HIS A 149 20.67 4.21 -16.44
C HIS A 149 19.16 4.13 -16.66
N ARG A 150 18.50 3.27 -15.89
CA ARG A 150 17.07 2.99 -16.01
C ARG A 150 16.44 2.90 -14.63
N VAL A 151 15.28 3.53 -14.48
CA VAL A 151 14.57 3.57 -13.21
C VAL A 151 13.10 3.23 -13.41
N TRP A 152 12.65 2.24 -12.64
CA TRP A 152 11.25 1.90 -12.49
C TRP A 152 10.68 2.68 -11.31
N LEU A 153 9.64 3.48 -11.57
CA LEU A 153 8.91 4.20 -10.55
C LEU A 153 7.54 3.55 -10.37
N VAL A 154 7.24 3.10 -9.15
CA VAL A 154 5.99 2.44 -8.77
C VAL A 154 5.15 3.40 -7.91
N SER A 155 3.90 3.63 -8.30
CA SER A 155 2.96 4.53 -7.65
C SER A 155 1.69 3.82 -7.22
N GLY A 156 1.16 4.24 -6.08
CA GLY A 156 -0.13 3.81 -5.54
C GLY A 156 -1.37 4.45 -6.21
N GLY A 157 -1.17 5.27 -7.25
CA GLY A 157 -2.24 5.76 -8.14
C GLY A 157 -2.07 7.18 -8.67
N ASN A 158 -1.55 8.11 -7.86
CA ASN A 158 -1.34 9.50 -8.27
C ASN A 158 0.10 9.73 -8.68
N PHE A 159 0.50 9.19 -9.84
CA PHE A 159 1.90 9.16 -10.26
C PHE A 159 2.59 10.54 -10.26
N SER A 160 1.94 11.57 -10.82
CA SER A 160 2.50 12.92 -10.90
C SER A 160 2.64 13.61 -9.54
N GLN A 161 1.84 13.20 -8.55
CA GLN A 161 1.92 13.72 -7.19
C GLN A 161 3.00 12.96 -6.38
N ASP A 162 3.10 11.65 -6.62
CA ASP A 162 4.07 10.77 -5.96
C ASP A 162 5.51 11.09 -6.38
N TYR A 163 5.73 11.56 -7.62
CA TYR A 163 7.06 11.78 -8.18
C TYR A 163 7.20 13.15 -8.86
N PRO A 164 8.03 14.07 -8.33
CA PRO A 164 8.50 15.22 -9.08
C PRO A 164 9.60 14.76 -10.05
N LEU A 165 9.20 14.40 -11.27
CA LEU A 165 10.11 13.88 -12.29
C LEU A 165 11.13 14.94 -12.74
N PRO A 166 12.42 14.59 -12.84
CA PRO A 166 13.40 15.44 -13.53
C PRO A 166 13.03 15.59 -15.01
N SER A 167 13.19 16.81 -15.57
CA SER A 167 12.91 17.15 -16.98
C SER A 167 13.61 16.23 -17.99
N GLU A 168 14.82 15.80 -17.64
CA GLU A 168 15.70 15.02 -18.50
C GLU A 168 15.26 13.54 -18.64
N TRP A 169 14.36 13.05 -17.78
CA TRP A 169 14.02 11.64 -17.73
C TRP A 169 13.02 11.29 -18.83
N GLN A 170 13.43 10.38 -19.72
CA GLN A 170 12.57 9.93 -20.81
C GLN A 170 11.78 8.69 -20.38
N ASN A 171 10.45 8.80 -20.36
CA ASN A 171 9.60 7.64 -20.15
C ASN A 171 9.62 6.73 -21.38
N ILE A 172 9.93 5.44 -21.18
CA ILE A 172 9.99 4.44 -22.26
C ILE A 172 8.99 3.30 -22.10
N ALA A 173 8.39 3.15 -20.91
CA ALA A 173 7.28 2.21 -20.71
C ALA A 173 6.35 2.68 -19.60
N LYS A 174 5.08 2.28 -19.71
CA LYS A 174 4.04 2.47 -18.70
C LYS A 174 3.20 1.20 -18.59
N PHE A 175 2.84 0.84 -17.37
CA PHE A 175 1.92 -0.25 -17.09
C PHE A 175 1.04 0.10 -15.89
N ARG A 176 -0.21 -0.34 -15.92
CA ARG A 176 -1.19 -0.10 -14.87
C ARG A 176 -1.89 -1.40 -14.53
N SER A 177 -2.09 -1.64 -13.25
CA SER A 177 -2.92 -2.74 -12.76
C SER A 177 -3.79 -2.19 -11.63
N GLY A 178 -5.09 -2.05 -11.92
CA GLY A 178 -6.05 -1.40 -11.05
C GLY A 178 -5.66 0.03 -10.67
N ARG A 179 -5.54 0.29 -9.36
CA ARG A 179 -5.09 1.60 -8.87
C ARG A 179 -3.58 1.84 -9.01
N PHE A 180 -2.79 0.79 -9.18
CA PHE A 180 -1.34 0.91 -9.19
C PHE A 180 -0.79 1.19 -10.58
N GLN A 181 0.28 1.98 -10.62
CA GLN A 181 0.94 2.35 -11.86
C GLN A 181 2.44 2.20 -11.74
N VAL A 182 3.08 1.68 -12.78
CA VAL A 182 4.53 1.68 -12.93
C VAL A 182 4.92 2.39 -14.22
N GLN A 183 6.02 3.14 -14.16
CA GLN A 183 6.62 3.79 -15.30
C GLN A 183 8.13 3.51 -15.32
N LEU A 184 8.68 3.17 -16.48
CA LEU A 184 10.12 3.01 -16.70
C LEU A 184 10.67 4.27 -17.37
N PHE A 185 11.76 4.78 -16.84
CA PHE A 185 12.49 5.92 -17.37
C PHE A 185 13.92 5.53 -17.74
N VAL A 186 14.42 6.16 -18.80
CA VAL A 186 15.86 6.20 -19.12
C VAL A 186 16.42 7.52 -18.60
N ILE A 187 17.56 7.43 -17.92
CA ILE A 187 18.31 8.57 -17.41
C ILE A 187 19.42 8.89 -18.40
N PRO A 188 19.49 10.11 -18.97
CA PRO A 188 20.62 10.51 -19.77
C PRO A 188 21.89 10.59 -18.91
N THR A 189 22.89 9.80 -19.29
CA THR A 189 24.19 9.73 -18.61
C THR A 189 24.90 11.10 -18.69
N GLN A 190 25.54 11.54 -17.60
CA GLN A 190 26.26 12.83 -17.54
C GLN A 190 27.28 13.05 -18.67
N GLN A 191 27.77 12.00 -19.34
CA GLN A 191 28.68 12.08 -20.48
C GLN A 191 28.06 12.77 -21.72
N ALA A 192 26.75 12.65 -21.93
CA ALA A 192 26.06 13.39 -23.00
C ALA A 192 25.93 14.90 -22.69
N ARG A 193 26.14 15.28 -21.42
CA ARG A 193 26.03 16.66 -20.93
C ARG A 193 27.30 17.48 -21.11
N GLN A 194 28.43 16.86 -21.49
CA GLN A 194 29.69 17.55 -21.78
C GLN A 194 29.94 17.76 -23.29
N MET A 195 29.04 17.27 -24.15
CA MET A 195 29.12 17.43 -25.61
C MET A 195 28.03 18.37 -26.17
N GLN A 196 27.29 19.05 -25.29
CA GLN A 196 26.35 20.13 -25.61
C GLN A 196 26.79 21.39 -24.85
#